data_AF-A0A2S9GJE7-F1
#
_entry.id   AF-A0A2S9GJE7-F1
#
_cell.length_a   1.000
_cell.length_b   1.000
_cell.length_c   1.000
_cell.angle_alpha   90.00
_cell.angle_beta   90.00
_cell.angle_gamma   90.00
#
_symmetry.space_group_name_H-M   'P 1'
#
loop_
_entity.id
_entity.type
_entity.pdbx_description
1 polymer ?
#
loop_
_entity_poly.entity_id
_entity_poly.type
_entity_poly.pdbx_seq_one_letter_code
_entity_poly.pdbx_strand_id
1 'polypeptide(L)'
;RNTFTQYYGSEALDAALLLIPRVGFLPWKDPRVIGTVEAVQRELNHDGLLVRYQTEHGVDGLPGTEGAFLACAFWLADALHGIG
;
A
#
# COMPACT_ATOMS: atom_id res chain seq x y z
N ARG A 1 9.77 -1.81 9.90
CA ARG A 1 8.96 -2.36 8.78
C ARG A 1 9.91 -2.54 7.60
N ASN A 2 10.00 -3.71 6.96
CA ASN A 2 10.78 -3.89 5.73
C ASN A 2 9.91 -3.49 4.52
N THR A 3 9.56 -2.21 4.42
CA THR A 3 8.56 -1.69 3.48
C THR A 3 9.06 -0.45 2.75
N PHE A 4 8.58 -0.24 1.53
CA PHE A 4 8.62 1.07 0.88
C PHE A 4 7.64 2.05 1.55
N THR A 5 7.82 3.34 1.30
CA THR A 5 7.00 4.42 1.87
C THR A 5 6.47 5.33 0.75
N GLN A 6 5.45 6.12 1.07
CA GLN A 6 4.66 6.91 0.12
C GLN A 6 5.52 7.91 -0.68
N TYR A 7 6.50 8.54 -0.04
CA TYR A 7 7.46 9.44 -0.66
C TYR A 7 8.79 9.43 0.10
N TYR A 8 9.87 9.89 -0.54
CA TYR A 8 11.19 9.91 0.09
C TYR A 8 11.21 10.79 1.34
N GLY A 9 11.72 10.23 2.44
CA GLY A 9 11.75 10.90 3.74
C GLY A 9 10.45 10.76 4.54
N SER A 10 9.43 10.06 4.03
CA SER A 10 8.22 9.70 4.77
C SER A 10 8.35 8.34 5.46
N GLU A 11 7.58 8.17 6.54
CA GLU A 11 7.24 6.87 7.11
C GLU A 11 5.81 6.40 6.76
N ALA A 12 5.02 7.22 6.04
CA ALA A 12 3.66 6.89 5.65
C ALA A 12 3.63 5.86 4.51
N LEU A 13 2.52 5.11 4.42
CA LEU A 13 2.27 4.15 3.35
C LEU A 13 1.27 4.70 2.32
N ASP A 14 1.34 4.16 1.10
CA ASP A 14 0.32 4.34 0.06
C ASP A 14 0.04 2.99 -0.59
N ALA A 15 -1.22 2.70 -0.88
CA ALA A 15 -1.64 1.48 -1.54
C ALA A 15 -1.05 1.33 -2.96
N ALA A 16 -0.61 2.42 -3.61
CA ALA A 16 0.12 2.38 -4.88
C ALA A 16 1.43 1.57 -4.78
N LEU A 17 2.01 1.41 -3.58
CA LEU A 17 3.19 0.58 -3.37
C LEU A 17 2.95 -0.91 -3.71
N LEU A 18 1.69 -1.38 -3.71
CA LEU A 18 1.32 -2.73 -4.14
C LEU A 18 1.60 -2.97 -5.63
N LEU A 19 1.79 -1.91 -6.42
CA LEU A 19 2.07 -2.00 -7.85
C LEU A 19 3.55 -2.19 -8.16
N ILE A 20 4.45 -2.03 -7.17
CA ILE A 20 5.92 -2.17 -7.32
C ILE A 20 6.33 -3.41 -8.15
N PRO A 21 5.87 -4.63 -7.81
CA PRO A 21 6.25 -5.80 -8.58
C PRO A 21 5.53 -5.91 -9.93
N ARG A 22 4.32 -5.38 -10.04
CA ARG A 22 3.53 -5.39 -11.28
C ARG A 22 4.16 -4.52 -12.36
N VAL A 23 4.80 -3.40 -11.97
CA VAL A 23 5.54 -2.52 -12.90
C VAL A 23 6.99 -2.94 -13.10
N GLY A 24 7.42 -4.05 -12.51
CA GLY A 24 8.77 -4.60 -12.70
C GLY A 24 9.89 -3.89 -11.93
N PHE A 25 9.57 -3.07 -10.92
CA PHE A 25 10.60 -2.41 -10.10
C PHE A 25 11.39 -3.43 -9.27
N LEU A 26 10.71 -4.43 -8.70
CA LEU A 26 11.30 -5.58 -7.99
C LEU A 26 10.48 -6.85 -8.21
N PRO A 27 11.06 -8.06 -8.13
CA PRO A 27 10.30 -9.29 -8.28
C PRO A 27 9.37 -9.52 -7.09
N TRP A 28 8.27 -10.24 -7.33
CA TRP A 28 7.26 -10.58 -6.31
C TRP A 28 7.82 -11.17 -5.01
N LYS A 29 8.89 -11.99 -5.12
CA LYS A 29 9.49 -12.69 -3.98
C LYS A 29 10.64 -11.91 -3.33
N ASP A 30 10.88 -10.65 -3.72
CA ASP A 30 11.84 -9.79 -3.01
C ASP A 30 11.34 -9.54 -1.58
N PRO A 31 12.19 -9.71 -0.54
CA PRO A 31 11.78 -9.50 0.85
C PRO A 31 11.19 -8.11 1.13
N ARG A 32 11.61 -7.07 0.40
CA ARG A 32 11.08 -5.71 0.52
C ARG A 32 9.69 -5.59 -0.09
N VAL A 33 9.40 -6.34 -1.15
CA VAL A 33 8.05 -6.41 -1.74
C VAL A 33 7.10 -7.10 -0.76
N ILE A 34 7.50 -8.27 -0.24
CA ILE A 34 6.71 -9.01 0.76
C ILE A 34 6.40 -8.13 1.97
N GLY A 35 7.42 -7.53 2.57
CA GLY A 35 7.22 -6.66 3.74
C GLY A 35 6.41 -5.40 3.46
N THR A 36 6.36 -4.93 2.21
CA THR A 36 5.49 -3.83 1.78
C THR A 36 4.03 -4.26 1.68
N VAL A 37 3.76 -5.41 1.07
CA VAL A 37 2.39 -5.95 0.96
C VAL A 37 1.81 -6.23 2.35
N GLU A 38 2.58 -6.85 3.24
CA GLU A 38 2.18 -7.10 4.63
C GLU A 38 1.94 -5.82 5.43
N ALA A 39 2.75 -4.77 5.20
CA ALA A 39 2.57 -3.49 5.87
C ALA A 39 1.30 -2.79 5.39
N VAL A 40 1.06 -2.73 4.08
CA VAL A 40 -0.16 -2.16 3.50
C VAL A 40 -1.40 -2.94 3.98
N GLN A 41 -1.35 -4.27 3.99
CA GLN A 41 -2.46 -5.09 4.49
C GLN A 41 -2.81 -4.79 5.95
N ARG A 42 -1.80 -4.58 6.81
CA ARG A 42 -2.04 -4.34 8.24
C ARG A 42 -2.51 -2.91 8.53
N GLU A 43 -2.00 -1.93 7.79
CA GLU A 43 -2.09 -0.52 8.19
C GLU A 43 -3.09 0.30 7.36
N LEU A 44 -3.46 -0.16 6.17
CA LEU A 44 -4.42 0.52 5.28
C LEU A 44 -5.72 -0.27 5.07
N ASN A 45 -5.85 -1.47 5.63
CA ASN A 45 -7.05 -2.30 5.52
C ASN A 45 -8.04 -1.99 6.65
N HIS A 46 -9.31 -1.81 6.27
CA HIS A 46 -10.45 -1.68 7.15
C HIS A 46 -11.52 -2.68 6.69
N ASP A 47 -11.64 -3.80 7.41
CA ASP A 47 -12.64 -4.85 7.17
C ASP A 47 -12.69 -5.35 5.71
N GLY A 48 -11.52 -5.53 5.09
CA GLY A 48 -11.38 -6.05 3.72
C GLY A 48 -11.39 -4.97 2.64
N LEU A 49 -11.59 -3.71 3.00
CA LEU A 49 -11.49 -2.57 2.11
C LEU A 49 -10.25 -1.76 2.43
N LEU A 50 -9.55 -1.26 1.39
CA LEU A 50 -8.35 -0.46 1.59
C LEU A 50 -8.64 1.02 1.39
N VAL A 51 -8.18 1.86 2.32
CA VAL A 51 -7.93 3.27 2.01
C VAL A 51 -6.64 3.39 1.20
N ARG A 52 -6.48 4.46 0.44
CA ARG A 52 -5.26 4.66 -0.33
C ARG A 52 -4.07 5.04 0.55
N TYR A 53 -4.27 5.94 1.50
CA TYR A 53 -3.29 6.39 2.48
C TYR A 53 -4.03 6.96 3.70
N GLN A 54 -3.31 7.16 4.81
CA GLN A 54 -3.84 7.83 5.99
C GLN A 54 -3.81 9.35 5.77
N THR A 55 -4.94 10.03 5.94
CA THR A 55 -5.07 11.48 5.68
C THR A 55 -4.46 12.35 6.77
N GLU A 56 -4.13 11.78 7.92
CA GLU A 56 -3.51 12.47 9.07
C GLU A 56 -2.18 13.16 8.70
N HIS A 57 -1.54 12.72 7.62
CA HIS A 57 -0.28 13.27 7.12
C HIS A 57 -0.45 14.43 6.11
N GLY A 58 -1.68 14.82 5.74
CA GLY A 58 -1.96 16.02 4.93
C GLY A 58 -1.31 16.03 3.54
N VAL A 59 -1.16 14.86 2.93
CA VAL A 59 -0.27 14.64 1.77
C VAL A 59 -0.83 15.21 0.47
N ASP A 60 -2.16 15.25 0.35
CA ASP A 60 -2.91 15.70 -0.82
C ASP A 60 -3.53 17.09 -0.66
N GLY A 61 -3.47 17.66 0.55
CA GLY A 61 -4.09 18.94 0.89
C GLY A 61 -5.61 18.92 0.96
N LEU A 62 -6.25 17.73 0.99
CA LEU A 62 -7.70 17.61 1.09
C LEU A 62 -8.18 17.56 2.56
N PRO A 63 -9.34 18.15 2.87
CA PRO A 63 -9.92 18.05 4.20
C PRO A 63 -10.65 16.71 4.40
N GLY A 64 -10.62 16.18 5.62
CA GLY A 64 -11.41 15.01 6.03
C GLY A 64 -10.61 13.70 6.10
N THR A 65 -11.33 12.58 5.95
CA THR A 65 -10.77 11.22 6.00
C THR A 65 -10.96 10.52 4.66
N GLU A 66 -9.99 9.69 4.30
CA GLU A 66 -10.08 8.89 3.07
C GLU A 66 -11.15 7.82 3.21
N GLY A 67 -11.94 7.62 2.15
CA GLY A 67 -12.86 6.50 2.04
C GLY A 67 -12.17 5.23 1.54
N ALA A 68 -12.81 4.08 1.73
CA ALA A 68 -12.38 2.86 1.06
C ALA A 68 -12.31 3.06 -0.46
N PHE A 69 -11.18 2.68 -1.07
CA PHE A 69 -10.99 2.71 -2.51
C PHE A 69 -10.90 1.28 -3.07
N LEU A 70 -11.97 0.87 -3.75
CA LEU A 70 -12.14 -0.52 -4.22
C LEU A 70 -10.97 -1.02 -5.08
N ALA A 71 -10.37 -0.14 -5.91
CA ALA A 71 -9.22 -0.48 -6.71
C ALA A 71 -8.03 -0.97 -5.86
N CYS A 72 -7.78 -0.32 -4.72
CA CYS A 72 -6.70 -0.69 -3.79
C CYS A 72 -6.93 -2.06 -3.16
N ALA A 73 -8.17 -2.43 -2.87
CA ALA A 73 -8.50 -3.77 -2.38
C ALA A 73 -8.16 -4.85 -3.42
N PHE A 74 -8.45 -4.60 -4.71
CA PHE A 74 -8.06 -5.51 -5.79
C PHE A 74 -6.55 -5.56 -6.01
N TRP A 75 -5.84 -4.44 -5.84
CA TRP A 75 -4.37 -4.46 -5.86
C TRP A 75 -3.81 -5.29 -4.71
N LEU A 76 -4.42 -5.25 -3.53
CA LEU A 76 -3.99 -6.09 -2.41
C LEU A 76 -4.24 -7.57 -2.71
N ALA A 77 -5.40 -7.91 -3.27
CA ALA A 77 -5.70 -9.29 -3.66
C ALA A 77 -4.69 -9.83 -4.67
N ASP A 78 -4.35 -9.05 -5.70
CA ASP A 78 -3.31 -9.40 -6.68
C ASP A 78 -1.93 -9.51 -6.03
N ALA A 79 -1.61 -8.58 -5.13
CA ALA A 79 -0.32 -8.56 -4.47
C ALA A 79 -0.13 -9.76 -3.55
N LEU A 80 -1.15 -10.14 -2.77
CA LEU A 80 -1.17 -11.35 -1.96
C LEU A 80 -0.96 -12.58 -2.85
N HIS A 81 -1.72 -12.69 -3.95
CA HIS A 81 -1.53 -13.78 -4.91
C HIS A 81 -0.10 -13.85 -5.47
N GLY A 82 0.49 -12.71 -5.82
CA GLY A 82 1.84 -12.64 -6.38
C GLY A 82 2.93 -13.02 -5.37
N ILE A 83 2.81 -12.58 -4.11
CA ILE A 83 3.79 -12.91 -3.06
C ILE A 83 3.67 -14.33 -2.52
N GLY A 84 2.60 -15.06 -2.85
CA GLY A 84 2.38 -16.49 -2.54
C GLY A 84 1.58 -16.70 -1.28
#